data_AF-A0A949VQM3-F1
#
_entry.id   AF-A0A949VQM3-F1
#
_cell.length_a   1.000
_cell.length_b   1.000
_cell.length_c   1.000
_cell.angle_alpha   90.00
_cell.angle_beta   90.00
_cell.angle_gamma   90.00
#
_symmetry.space_group_name_H-M   'P 1'
#
loop_
_entity.id
_entity.type
_entity.pdbx_description
1 polymer ?
#
loop_
_entity_poly.entity_id
_entity_poly.type
_entity_poly.pdbx_seq_one_letter_code
_entity_poly.pdbx_strand_id
1 'polypeptide(L)'
;MTPTNKQAKSHYSETEAAEALGVSVDELRTVIRRHVVQGEEEMANVASATFQFLDLLALRMLLSQLQAESAKADADGGVRTASV
;
A
#
# COMPACT_ATOMS: atom_id res chain seq x y z
N MET A 1 0.81 13.32 -33.58
CA MET A 1 0.78 13.35 -32.11
C MET A 1 -0.67 13.38 -31.66
N THR A 2 -1.23 12.23 -31.32
CA THR A 2 -2.59 12.14 -30.74
C THR A 2 -2.48 12.17 -29.22
N PRO A 3 -3.26 13.00 -28.51
CA PRO A 3 -3.24 13.02 -27.06
C PRO A 3 -3.87 11.70 -26.58
N THR A 4 -3.08 10.82 -25.96
CA THR A 4 -3.58 9.62 -25.30
C THR A 4 -4.36 10.06 -24.07
N ASN A 5 -5.64 10.33 -24.29
CA ASN A 5 -6.66 10.42 -23.27
C ASN A 5 -6.42 9.27 -22.30
N LYS A 6 -6.02 9.59 -21.06
CA LYS A 6 -5.90 8.62 -19.97
C LYS A 6 -7.32 8.13 -19.66
N GLN A 7 -7.86 7.27 -20.51
CA GLN A 7 -9.02 6.45 -20.18
C GLN A 7 -8.71 5.87 -18.82
N ALA A 8 -9.59 6.09 -17.84
CA ALA A 8 -9.47 5.53 -16.51
C ALA A 8 -9.31 4.02 -16.69
N LYS A 9 -8.06 3.53 -16.64
CA LYS A 9 -7.75 2.13 -16.87
C LYS A 9 -8.49 1.38 -15.79
N SER A 10 -9.40 0.48 -16.18
CA SER A 10 -10.17 -0.32 -15.22
C SER A 10 -9.26 -1.25 -14.41
N HIS A 11 -8.03 -1.47 -14.91
CA HIS A 11 -7.03 -2.34 -14.34
C HIS A 11 -5.67 -1.63 -14.36
N TYR A 12 -5.00 -1.64 -13.21
CA TYR A 12 -3.67 -1.10 -13.00
C TYR A 12 -2.71 -2.27 -12.82
N SER A 13 -1.56 -2.20 -13.48
CA SER A 13 -0.45 -3.08 -13.14
C SER A 13 0.12 -2.74 -11.76
N GLU A 14 0.88 -3.66 -11.17
CA GLU A 14 1.54 -3.44 -9.88
C GLU A 14 2.37 -2.13 -9.85
N THR A 15 3.12 -1.86 -10.91
CA THR A 15 3.91 -0.63 -11.04
C THR A 15 3.02 0.61 -11.08
N GLU A 16 1.95 0.60 -11.87
CA GLU A 16 1.02 1.73 -11.97
C GLU A 16 0.25 1.96 -10.66
N ALA A 17 -0.08 0.88 -9.95
CA ALA A 17 -0.72 0.93 -8.64
C ALA A 17 0.19 1.59 -7.61
N ALA A 18 1.47 1.20 -7.58
CA ALA A 18 2.47 1.78 -6.70
C ALA A 18 2.67 3.28 -6.99
N GLU A 19 2.79 3.65 -8.28
CA GLU A 19 2.87 5.05 -8.71
C GLU A 19 1.64 5.87 -8.32
N ALA A 20 0.43 5.31 -8.48
CA ALA A 20 -0.81 5.98 -8.11
C ALA A 20 -0.96 6.20 -6.60
N LEU A 21 -0.39 5.30 -5.79
CA LEU A 21 -0.39 5.37 -4.33
C LEU A 21 0.78 6.19 -3.77
N GLY A 22 1.79 6.50 -4.60
CA GLY A 22 3.00 7.22 -4.19
C GLY A 22 3.94 6.38 -3.31
N VAL A 23 3.86 5.05 -3.42
CA VAL A 23 4.69 4.10 -2.66
C VAL A 23 5.58 3.30 -3.59
N SER A 24 6.60 2.65 -3.03
CA SER A 24 7.40 1.71 -3.81
C SER A 24 6.63 0.41 -4.05
N VAL A 25 6.92 -0.26 -5.18
CA VAL A 25 6.34 -1.58 -5.50
C VAL A 25 6.56 -2.58 -4.37
N ASP A 26 7.73 -2.58 -3.74
CA ASP A 26 8.03 -3.47 -2.62
C ASP A 26 7.16 -3.18 -1.38
N GLU A 27 6.87 -1.92 -1.12
CA GLU A 27 6.01 -1.49 -0.01
C GLU A 27 4.56 -1.90 -0.27
N LEU A 28 4.08 -1.70 -1.50
CA LEU A 28 2.78 -2.19 -1.96
C LEU A 28 2.67 -3.71 -1.77
N ARG A 29 3.67 -4.48 -2.22
CA ARG A 29 3.72 -5.94 -2.00
C ARG A 29 3.72 -6.30 -0.53
N THR A 30 4.39 -5.53 0.32
CA THR A 30 4.42 -5.78 1.76
C THR A 30 3.04 -5.56 2.39
N VAL A 31 2.30 -4.53 1.98
CA VAL A 31 0.93 -4.30 2.45
C VAL A 31 -0.01 -5.40 1.97
N ILE A 32 0.06 -5.78 0.69
CA ILE A 32 -0.73 -6.88 0.11
C ILE A 32 -0.40 -8.20 0.83
N ARG A 33 0.88 -8.50 1.05
CA ARG A 33 1.32 -9.70 1.78
C ARG A 33 0.80 -9.72 3.21
N ARG A 34 0.81 -8.58 3.89
CA ARG A 34 0.43 -8.50 5.31
C ARG A 34 -1.08 -8.51 5.54
N HIS A 35 -1.88 -8.01 4.60
CA HIS A 35 -3.32 -7.77 4.81
C HIS A 35 -4.24 -8.49 3.83
N VAL A 36 -3.74 -8.95 2.68
CA VAL A 36 -4.56 -9.53 1.60
C VAL A 36 -4.26 -11.01 1.42
N VAL A 37 -2.99 -11.39 1.43
CA VAL A 37 -2.55 -12.78 1.22
C VAL A 37 -2.44 -13.52 2.56
N GLN A 38 -3.20 -14.61 2.74
CA GLN A 38 -3.11 -15.46 3.94
C GLN A 38 -2.17 -16.68 3.77
N GLY A 39 -1.64 -16.95 2.56
CA GLY A 39 -0.75 -18.08 2.29
C GLY A 39 0.31 -17.82 1.20
N GLU A 40 1.48 -18.46 1.32
CA GLU A 40 2.64 -18.26 0.43
C GLU A 40 2.36 -18.54 -1.07
N GLU A 41 1.40 -19.41 -1.40
CA GLU A 41 1.06 -19.77 -2.78
C GLU A 41 0.40 -18.62 -3.56
N GLU A 42 -0.34 -17.73 -2.89
CA GLU A 42 -0.94 -16.55 -3.52
C GLU A 42 0.10 -15.44 -3.76
N MET A 43 1.26 -15.50 -3.07
CA MET A 43 2.33 -14.51 -3.17
C MET A 43 3.01 -14.50 -4.56
N ALA A 44 3.10 -15.66 -5.21
CA ALA A 44 3.62 -15.78 -6.56
C ALA A 44 2.71 -15.11 -7.60
N ASN A 45 1.40 -15.05 -7.34
CA ASN A 45 0.40 -14.50 -8.25
C ASN A 45 0.25 -12.96 -8.14
N VAL A 46 0.78 -12.34 -7.07
CA VAL A 46 0.71 -10.87 -6.87
C VAL A 46 1.44 -10.10 -7.97
N ALA A 47 2.59 -10.59 -8.44
CA ALA A 47 3.35 -9.96 -9.52
C ALA A 47 2.63 -9.99 -10.87
N SER A 48 1.65 -10.89 -11.03
CA SER A 48 0.77 -10.99 -12.20
C SER A 48 -0.63 -10.41 -11.97
N ALA A 49 -0.90 -9.86 -10.78
CA ALA A 49 -2.22 -9.37 -10.43
C ALA A 49 -2.50 -8.02 -11.10
N THR A 50 -3.69 -7.91 -11.69
CA THR A 50 -4.25 -6.62 -12.13
C THR A 50 -5.13 -6.06 -11.03
N PHE A 51 -4.84 -4.84 -10.59
CA PHE A 51 -5.58 -4.15 -9.54
C PHE A 51 -6.69 -3.29 -10.13
N GLN A 52 -7.91 -3.37 -9.61
CA GLN A 52 -8.97 -2.45 -9.99
C GLN A 52 -8.85 -1.13 -9.21
N PHE A 53 -9.57 -0.11 -9.69
CA PHE A 53 -9.64 1.17 -9.00
C PHE A 53 -10.13 1.06 -7.53
N LEU A 54 -11.07 0.14 -7.26
CA LEU A 54 -11.54 -0.13 -5.90
C LEU A 54 -10.43 -0.71 -5.01
N ASP A 55 -9.58 -1.59 -5.55
CA ASP A 55 -8.45 -2.17 -4.81
C ASP A 55 -7.45 -1.09 -4.41
N LEU A 56 -7.15 -0.14 -5.31
CA LEU A 56 -6.28 0.99 -4.99
C LEU A 56 -6.82 1.83 -3.84
N LEU A 57 -8.14 2.04 -3.78
CA LEU A 57 -8.74 2.78 -2.67
C LEU A 57 -8.57 2.03 -1.35
N ALA A 58 -8.82 0.72 -1.33
CA ALA A 58 -8.62 -0.12 -0.14
C ALA A 58 -7.15 -0.11 0.30
N LEU A 59 -6.21 -0.25 -0.65
CA LEU A 59 -4.76 -0.19 -0.41
C LEU A 59 -4.35 1.15 0.18
N ARG A 60 -4.89 2.26 -0.32
CA ARG A 60 -4.63 3.60 0.23
C ARG A 60 -5.11 3.73 1.68
N MET A 61 -6.28 3.18 2.00
CA MET A 61 -6.81 3.20 3.36
C MET A 61 -5.98 2.34 4.31
N LEU A 62 -5.50 1.18 3.86
CA LEU A 62 -4.58 0.32 4.62
C LEU A 62 -3.23 1.00 4.84
N LEU A 63 -2.67 1.63 3.82
CA LEU A 63 -1.43 2.42 3.92
C LEU A 63 -1.58 3.57 4.92
N SER A 64 -2.71 4.29 4.88
CA SER A 64 -2.98 5.39 5.82
C SER A 64 -3.06 4.89 7.27
N GLN A 65 -3.62 3.70 7.50
CA GLN A 65 -3.66 3.06 8.82
C GLN A 65 -2.26 2.63 9.28
N LEU A 66 -1.44 2.08 8.38
CA LEU A 66 -0.07 1.67 8.70
C LEU A 66 0.82 2.88 9.06
N GLN A 67 0.64 4.00 8.38
CA GLN A 67 1.32 5.26 8.70
C GLN A 67 0.86 5.83 10.03
N ALA A 68 -0.45 5.77 10.33
CA ALA A 68 -0.98 6.19 11.62
C ALA A 68 -0.46 5.33 12.79
N GLU A 69 -0.33 4.02 12.57
CA GLU A 69 0.24 3.10 13.57
C GLU A 69 1.74 3.36 13.81
N SER A 70 2.50 3.61 12.73
CA SER A 70 3.91 3.96 12.83
C SER A 70 4.14 5.31 13.52
N ALA A 71 3.28 6.31 13.27
CA ALA A 71 3.32 7.60 13.95
C ALA A 71 2.95 7.50 15.44
N LYS A 72 2.07 6.56 15.81
CA LYS A 72 1.70 6.31 17.20
C LYS A 72 2.79 5.59 17.99
N ALA A 73 3.56 4.70 17.36
CA ALA A 73 4.69 4.01 17.98
C ALA A 73 5.83 4.97 18.38
N ASP A 74 6.02 6.06 17.65
CA ASP A 74 7.01 7.10 17.99
C ASP A 74 6.53 8.02 19.13
N ALA A 75 5.21 8.24 19.23
CA ALA A 75 4.62 9.11 20.25
C ALA A 75 4.49 8.46 21.65
N ASP A 76 4.53 7.12 21.76
CA ASP A 76 4.37 6.39 23.04
C ASP A 76 5.71 6.17 23.79
N GLY A 77 6.86 6.52 23.19
CA GLY A 77 8.17 6.42 23.83
C GLY A 77 8.50 7.52 24.86
N GLY A 78 7.60 8.49 25.07
CA GLY A 78 7.85 9.72 25.81
C GLY A 78 7.38 9.73 27.28
N VAL A 79 7.44 8.61 28.02
CA VAL A 79 7.23 8.68 29.48
C VAL A 79 8.20 7.76 30.22
N ARG A 80 9.19 8.34 30.89
CA ARG A 80 9.55 8.14 32.32
C ARG A 80 11.00 8.54 32.60
N THR A 81 11.19 9.11 33.79
CA THR A 81 12.42 9.61 34.44
C THR A 81 12.71 11.09 34.14
N ALA A 82 12.86 12.00 35.10
CA ALA A 82 13.21 11.83 36.52
C ALA A 82 12.38 12.74 37.42
N SER A 83 11.90 12.14 38.51
CA SER A 83 11.73 12.79 39.80
C SER A 83 13.11 13.18 40.34
N VAL A 84 13.30 14.41 40.81
CA VAL A 84 13.70 14.78 42.19
C VAL A 84 13.82 16.29 42.32
#